data_AF-A0A812FAY1-F1
#
_entry.id   AF-A0A812FAY1-F1
#
_cell.length_a   1.000
_cell.length_b   1.000
_cell.length_c   1.000
_cell.angle_alpha   90.00
_cell.angle_beta   90.00
_cell.angle_gamma   90.00
#
_symmetry.space_group_name_H-M   'P 1'
#
loop_
_entity.id
_entity.type
_entity.pdbx_description
1 polymer ?
#
loop_
_entity_poly.entity_id
_entity_poly.type
_entity_poly.pdbx_seq_one_letter_code
_entity_poly.pdbx_strand_id
1 'polypeptide(L)'
;MFYKSRVALAISSTLVLSACGGDSNPPPVTDNVLTVKVIDGYIQNAKVWLERKDSVNYILEDGEVSGTTDETGAVSLDLTQIDDINNYQLITYAEAGVAIDLDHGKPLAHDLLMTAYQGKVVTPLTTLIEAKVRTKAGETDAYQQAVSEVAKALGVSESVVVADYIATQTEEAKKVQKSAVSLVASGAMPDSVQELEQAQNIIADSEQVNLLVENAADDHIVIKDPDTNELTLVSTHDSDGDLIIDALDAFPNDDTEWYDSDGDQVGDNQDLFPLDPSESKDTDKDTVGDNADAFPNDPSETKDSDKDGVGDNSDVFPTDASESEDSDKDGIGDNSDAFPNDPLESKDSDKDGVGDNSDVFPSDASESKDSDKDGVGDNSDVFPTDASESKDSDKDGIGNNSDAFPNDASESKDSDKDGVGDNSDVFPTDASESKDSDKDGVGDNSDAFPSDATESKDSDKDGVGDNSDAFPSDATESKDSDKDGVGDNSDAFPMMRQNLKTVIKMV
;
A
#
# COMPACT_ATOMS: atom_id res chain seq x y z
N MET A 1 4.42 46.50 -20.06
CA MET A 1 4.45 46.35 -21.53
C MET A 1 3.29 45.43 -21.90
N PHE A 2 2.40 45.89 -22.79
CA PHE A 2 1.29 45.18 -23.46
C PHE A 2 0.10 44.66 -22.64
N TYR A 3 -0.96 45.49 -22.65
CA TYR A 3 -2.37 45.14 -22.52
C TYR A 3 -2.85 44.31 -23.74
N LYS A 4 -3.81 43.39 -23.53
CA LYS A 4 -4.77 42.96 -24.57
C LYS A 4 -6.18 42.84 -24.00
N SER A 5 -7.00 43.86 -24.29
CA SER A 5 -8.47 43.80 -24.30
C SER A 5 -8.97 42.86 -25.39
N ARG A 6 -10.09 42.17 -25.15
CA ARG A 6 -10.97 41.67 -26.20
C ARG A 6 -12.35 42.29 -26.04
N VAL A 7 -12.71 43.04 -27.06
CA VAL A 7 -14.01 43.70 -27.30
C VAL A 7 -14.94 42.66 -27.91
N ALA A 8 -16.14 42.48 -27.33
CA ALA A 8 -17.22 41.73 -27.94
C ALA A 8 -18.20 42.70 -28.64
N LEU A 9 -18.50 42.40 -29.90
CA LEU A 9 -19.35 43.16 -30.81
C LEU A 9 -20.82 43.09 -30.36
N ALA A 10 -21.46 44.24 -30.12
CA ALA A 10 -22.91 44.36 -30.04
C ALA A 10 -23.49 44.64 -31.43
N ILE A 11 -24.31 43.74 -31.96
CA ILE A 11 -25.12 43.96 -33.17
C ILE A 11 -26.46 44.52 -32.72
N SER A 12 -26.60 45.85 -32.81
CA SER A 12 -27.87 46.55 -32.66
C SER A 12 -28.67 46.41 -33.96
N SER A 13 -29.82 45.73 -33.89
CA SER A 13 -30.78 45.65 -35.00
C SER A 13 -31.92 46.63 -34.74
N THR A 14 -31.88 47.78 -35.39
CA THR A 14 -32.97 48.75 -35.49
C THR A 14 -33.99 48.24 -36.52
N LEU A 15 -35.21 47.91 -36.09
CA LEU A 15 -36.35 47.75 -36.99
C LEU A 15 -37.27 48.97 -36.86
N VAL A 16 -37.39 49.73 -37.96
CA VAL A 16 -38.47 50.71 -38.16
C VAL A 16 -39.44 50.09 -39.14
N LEU A 17 -40.72 50.01 -38.79
CA LEU A 17 -41.82 49.89 -39.76
C LEU A 17 -43.07 50.55 -39.18
N SER A 18 -43.57 51.55 -39.91
CA SER A 18 -44.90 52.12 -39.78
C SER A 18 -45.76 51.64 -40.94
N ALA A 19 -46.97 51.14 -40.66
CA ALA A 19 -48.11 51.19 -41.58
C ALA A 19 -49.40 50.80 -40.86
N CYS A 20 -50.46 51.57 -41.15
CA CYS A 20 -51.82 51.43 -40.66
C CYS A 20 -52.62 50.51 -41.62
N GLY A 21 -53.52 49.67 -41.11
CA GLY A 21 -54.46 48.89 -41.93
C GLY A 21 -55.19 47.83 -41.11
N GLY A 22 -56.47 48.07 -40.81
CA GLY A 22 -57.32 47.10 -40.11
C GLY A 22 -57.72 45.95 -41.02
N ASP A 23 -57.64 44.73 -40.49
CA ASP A 23 -58.49 43.62 -40.87
C ASP A 23 -58.61 42.64 -39.70
N SER A 24 -59.81 42.07 -39.56
CA SER A 24 -60.27 41.24 -38.47
C SER A 24 -59.58 39.87 -38.41
N ASN A 25 -58.73 39.67 -37.41
CA ASN A 25 -58.63 38.51 -36.51
C ASN A 25 -57.43 38.71 -35.58
N PRO A 26 -57.55 38.53 -34.25
CA PRO A 26 -56.36 38.45 -33.43
C PRO A 26 -55.56 37.21 -33.86
N PRO A 27 -54.23 37.29 -34.06
CA PRO A 27 -53.42 36.09 -34.22
C PRO A 27 -53.59 35.24 -32.95
N PRO A 28 -53.63 33.90 -33.05
CA PRO A 28 -53.73 33.04 -31.88
C PRO A 28 -52.51 33.29 -31.00
N VAL A 29 -52.73 33.62 -29.73
CA VAL A 29 -51.68 33.63 -28.72
C VAL A 29 -51.31 32.17 -28.48
N THR A 30 -50.24 31.69 -29.11
CA THR A 30 -49.63 30.40 -28.74
C THR A 30 -48.50 30.69 -27.78
N ASP A 31 -48.82 30.96 -26.52
CA ASP A 31 -47.81 30.83 -25.49
C ASP A 31 -48.03 29.46 -24.85
N ASN A 32 -47.58 28.40 -25.53
CA ASN A 32 -47.44 27.04 -24.98
C ASN A 32 -46.30 26.99 -23.94
N VAL A 33 -46.04 28.07 -23.22
CA VAL A 33 -44.93 28.20 -22.29
C VAL A 33 -45.45 28.83 -21.01
N LEU A 34 -45.20 28.16 -19.88
CA LEU A 34 -45.44 28.72 -18.55
C LEU A 34 -44.10 29.16 -17.96
N THR A 35 -43.93 30.46 -17.74
CA THR A 35 -42.80 30.97 -16.96
C THR A 35 -43.16 30.99 -15.49
N VAL A 36 -42.45 30.19 -14.71
CA VAL A 36 -42.60 30.04 -13.26
C VAL A 36 -41.48 30.80 -12.56
N LYS A 37 -41.78 31.43 -11.42
CA LYS A 37 -40.81 32.01 -10.49
C LYS A 37 -40.83 31.24 -9.17
N VAL A 38 -39.66 30.83 -8.68
CA VAL A 38 -39.48 30.21 -7.36
C VAL A 38 -38.91 31.28 -6.43
N ILE A 39 -39.56 31.54 -5.29
CA ILE A 39 -39.27 32.70 -4.45
C ILE A 39 -39.21 32.33 -2.96
N ASP A 40 -37.99 32.27 -2.47
CA ASP A 40 -37.54 32.47 -1.09
C ASP A 40 -36.22 33.24 -1.23
N GLY A 41 -36.29 34.52 -1.59
CA GLY A 41 -35.12 35.28 -2.11
C GLY A 41 -34.81 35.14 -3.62
N TYR A 42 -35.67 34.41 -4.33
CA TYR A 42 -35.42 33.79 -5.64
C TYR A 42 -34.40 32.67 -5.58
N ILE A 43 -34.81 31.48 -6.03
CA ILE A 43 -33.93 30.31 -5.99
C ILE A 43 -33.47 29.93 -7.40
N GLN A 44 -32.16 29.94 -7.62
CA GLN A 44 -31.49 29.40 -8.81
C GLN A 44 -31.21 27.89 -8.63
N ASN A 45 -31.15 27.15 -9.74
CA ASN A 45 -30.89 25.70 -9.79
C ASN A 45 -31.94 24.80 -9.10
N ALA A 46 -33.09 25.33 -8.73
CA ALA A 46 -34.20 24.53 -8.20
C ALA A 46 -34.87 23.73 -9.34
N LYS A 47 -35.17 22.46 -9.08
CA LYS A 47 -35.93 21.60 -10.00
C LYS A 47 -37.41 21.92 -9.85
N VAL A 48 -38.09 22.21 -10.96
CA VAL A 48 -39.52 22.55 -10.99
C VAL A 48 -40.22 21.67 -11.99
N TRP A 49 -41.37 21.11 -11.63
CA TRP A 49 -42.17 20.29 -12.54
C TRP A 49 -43.67 20.43 -12.32
N LEU A 50 -44.42 20.06 -13.35
CA LEU A 50 -45.87 19.97 -13.31
C LEU A 50 -46.30 18.57 -12.89
N GLU A 51 -47.05 18.52 -11.80
CA GLU A 51 -47.61 17.29 -11.24
C GLU A 51 -49.14 17.32 -11.34
N ARG A 52 -49.77 16.19 -11.65
CA ARG A 52 -51.23 16.11 -11.81
C ARG A 52 -51.94 16.06 -10.46
N LYS A 53 -52.91 16.95 -10.24
CA LYS A 53 -53.67 17.04 -8.98
C LYS A 53 -54.45 15.78 -8.62
N ASP A 54 -54.81 14.93 -9.59
CA ASP A 54 -55.50 13.67 -9.37
C ASP A 54 -54.55 12.48 -9.07
N SER A 55 -53.24 12.67 -9.18
CA SER A 55 -52.23 11.63 -8.97
C SER A 55 -50.92 12.12 -8.33
N VAL A 56 -50.96 13.19 -7.54
CA VAL A 56 -49.79 13.78 -6.86
C VAL A 56 -48.97 12.76 -6.08
N ASN A 57 -47.67 12.70 -6.36
CA ASN A 57 -46.70 11.95 -5.55
C ASN A 57 -45.44 12.75 -5.14
N TYR A 58 -45.27 13.97 -5.69
CA TYR A 58 -44.17 14.88 -5.34
C TYR A 58 -42.76 14.40 -5.69
N ILE A 59 -42.68 13.44 -6.59
CA ILE A 59 -41.42 12.91 -7.09
C ILE A 59 -41.38 13.24 -8.57
N LEU A 60 -40.29 13.83 -9.04
CA LEU A 60 -40.12 14.08 -10.47
C LEU A 60 -39.99 12.74 -11.20
N GLU A 61 -40.95 12.44 -12.09
CA GLU A 61 -40.98 11.21 -12.89
C GLU A 61 -40.50 11.43 -14.34
N ASP A 62 -40.00 10.36 -14.96
CA ASP A 62 -39.60 10.36 -16.36
C ASP A 62 -40.79 10.70 -17.27
N GLY A 63 -40.68 11.84 -17.98
CA GLY A 63 -41.68 12.31 -18.93
C GLY A 63 -42.60 13.41 -18.42
N GLU A 64 -42.47 13.82 -17.15
CA GLU A 64 -43.14 15.02 -16.66
C GLU A 64 -42.53 16.28 -17.28
N VAL A 65 -43.36 17.32 -17.44
CA VAL A 65 -42.89 18.62 -17.90
C VAL A 65 -42.14 19.27 -16.74
N SER A 66 -40.81 19.37 -16.86
CA SER A 66 -39.94 19.91 -15.84
C SER A 66 -38.90 20.88 -16.42
N GLY A 67 -38.20 21.56 -15.51
CA GLY A 67 -37.05 22.38 -15.82
C GLY A 67 -36.31 22.78 -14.55
N THR A 68 -35.26 23.56 -14.71
CA THR A 68 -34.44 24.07 -13.62
C THR A 68 -34.44 25.58 -13.66
N THR A 69 -34.53 26.24 -12.51
CA THR A 69 -34.52 27.70 -12.45
C THR A 69 -33.18 28.30 -12.86
N ASP A 70 -33.26 29.42 -13.58
CA ASP A 70 -32.12 30.19 -14.07
C ASP A 70 -31.57 31.17 -13.01
N GLU A 71 -30.60 32.00 -13.42
CA GLU A 71 -29.97 33.06 -12.64
C GLU A 71 -30.93 34.17 -12.15
N THR A 72 -32.21 34.10 -12.51
CA THR A 72 -33.26 35.01 -12.03
C THR A 72 -34.30 34.30 -11.16
N GLY A 73 -34.09 33.02 -10.85
CA GLY A 73 -35.06 32.15 -10.20
C GLY A 73 -36.27 31.82 -11.06
N ALA A 74 -36.16 31.92 -12.39
CA ALA A 74 -37.23 31.61 -13.34
C ALA A 74 -36.98 30.30 -14.09
N VAL A 75 -38.06 29.62 -14.45
CA VAL A 75 -38.02 28.47 -15.37
C VAL A 75 -39.17 28.56 -16.36
N SER A 76 -38.91 28.21 -17.62
CA SER A 76 -39.93 28.16 -18.67
C SER A 76 -40.28 26.71 -19.00
N LEU A 77 -41.53 26.32 -18.75
CA LEU A 77 -42.05 24.96 -18.95
C LEU A 77 -42.86 24.88 -20.24
N ASP A 78 -42.57 23.90 -21.09
CA ASP A 78 -43.29 23.68 -22.35
C ASP A 78 -44.62 22.95 -22.10
N LEU A 79 -45.73 23.66 -22.33
CA LEU A 79 -47.09 23.18 -22.14
C LEU A 79 -47.66 22.45 -23.36
N THR A 80 -46.87 22.18 -24.41
CA THR A 80 -47.38 21.56 -25.65
C THR A 80 -48.02 20.19 -25.41
N GLN A 81 -47.60 19.46 -24.37
CA GLN A 81 -48.15 18.15 -23.99
C GLN A 81 -49.17 18.23 -22.84
N ILE A 82 -49.47 19.42 -22.35
CA ILE A 82 -50.40 19.67 -21.24
C ILE A 82 -51.80 19.93 -21.79
N ASP A 83 -52.79 19.23 -21.27
CA ASP A 83 -54.20 19.34 -21.67
C ASP A 83 -54.87 20.60 -21.09
N ASP A 84 -54.91 20.72 -19.76
CA ASP A 84 -55.37 21.91 -19.05
C ASP A 84 -54.48 22.14 -17.83
N ILE A 85 -53.76 23.26 -17.82
CA ILE A 85 -52.84 23.62 -16.74
C ILE A 85 -53.52 23.68 -15.37
N ASN A 86 -54.84 23.90 -15.32
CA ASN A 86 -55.59 23.92 -14.06
C ASN A 86 -55.67 22.54 -13.38
N ASN A 87 -55.43 21.45 -14.12
CA ASN A 87 -55.35 20.09 -13.60
C ASN A 87 -53.99 19.77 -12.96
N TYR A 88 -53.00 20.66 -13.10
CA TYR A 88 -51.64 20.47 -12.59
C TYR A 88 -51.36 21.45 -11.46
N GLN A 89 -50.40 21.09 -10.62
CA GLN A 89 -49.75 21.97 -9.66
C GLN A 89 -48.26 22.00 -9.92
N LEU A 90 -47.60 23.05 -9.43
CA LEU A 90 -46.17 23.20 -9.51
C LEU A 90 -45.53 22.61 -8.26
N ILE A 91 -44.55 21.74 -8.44
CA ILE A 91 -43.68 21.27 -7.38
C ILE A 91 -42.29 21.84 -7.63
N THR A 92 -41.60 22.20 -6.57
CA THR A 92 -40.24 22.70 -6.59
C THR A 92 -39.43 22.03 -5.52
N TYR A 93 -38.28 21.47 -5.90
CA TYR A 93 -37.28 20.94 -4.97
C TYR A 93 -35.96 21.69 -5.19
N ALA A 94 -35.54 22.40 -4.16
CA ALA A 94 -34.26 23.08 -4.09
C ALA A 94 -33.34 22.25 -3.18
N GLU A 95 -32.30 21.70 -3.78
CA GLU A 95 -31.38 20.73 -3.15
C GLU A 95 -30.25 21.48 -2.42
N ALA A 96 -29.98 21.10 -1.16
CA ALA A 96 -28.91 21.67 -0.35
C ALA A 96 -27.54 21.55 -1.07
N GLY A 97 -26.71 22.58 -0.96
CA GLY A 97 -25.41 22.64 -1.65
C GLY A 97 -25.47 22.82 -3.18
N VAL A 98 -26.66 22.75 -3.80
CA VAL A 98 -26.84 22.87 -5.27
C VAL A 98 -27.67 24.08 -5.65
N ALA A 99 -28.84 24.23 -5.04
CA ALA A 99 -29.73 25.36 -5.23
C ALA A 99 -29.13 26.60 -4.57
N ILE A 100 -29.20 27.75 -5.24
CA ILE A 100 -28.62 29.00 -4.78
C ILE A 100 -29.76 29.95 -4.44
N ASP A 101 -29.82 30.41 -3.20
CA ASP A 101 -30.68 31.54 -2.85
C ASP A 101 -29.99 32.83 -3.32
N LEU A 102 -30.69 33.57 -4.17
CA LEU A 102 -30.19 34.77 -4.84
C LEU A 102 -30.23 36.01 -3.95
N ASP A 103 -30.86 35.97 -2.77
CA ASP A 103 -30.74 37.05 -1.80
C ASP A 103 -29.27 37.24 -1.41
N HIS A 104 -28.53 36.14 -1.20
CA HIS A 104 -27.09 36.16 -0.84
C HIS A 104 -26.17 35.55 -1.91
N GLY A 105 -26.74 34.88 -2.93
CA GLY A 105 -25.98 34.27 -4.03
C GLY A 105 -25.21 33.01 -3.63
N LYS A 106 -25.64 32.33 -2.56
CA LYS A 106 -24.95 31.15 -1.98
C LYS A 106 -25.84 29.91 -1.99
N PRO A 107 -25.25 28.70 -1.95
CA PRO A 107 -26.03 27.48 -1.87
C PRO A 107 -26.90 27.43 -0.60
N LEU A 108 -28.05 26.75 -0.70
CA LEU A 108 -28.90 26.48 0.45
C LEU A 108 -28.21 25.50 1.41
N ALA A 109 -28.36 25.74 2.72
CA ALA A 109 -27.89 24.84 3.78
C ALA A 109 -28.78 23.59 3.94
N HIS A 110 -30.06 23.70 3.59
CA HIS A 110 -31.04 22.63 3.74
C HIS A 110 -31.89 22.47 2.48
N ASP A 111 -32.41 21.27 2.29
CA ASP A 111 -33.38 21.00 1.24
C ASP A 111 -34.66 21.82 1.47
N LEU A 112 -35.26 22.31 0.39
CA LEU A 112 -36.50 23.06 0.45
C LEU A 112 -37.48 22.53 -0.60
N LEU A 113 -38.60 21.97 -0.11
CA LEU A 113 -39.70 21.49 -0.94
C LEU A 113 -40.85 22.50 -0.90
N MET A 114 -41.13 23.13 -2.04
CA MET A 114 -42.21 24.12 -2.17
C MET A 114 -43.21 23.71 -3.25
N THR A 115 -44.45 24.15 -3.09
CA THR A 115 -45.52 23.88 -4.03
C THR A 115 -46.35 25.11 -4.33
N ALA A 116 -46.98 25.12 -5.50
CA ALA A 116 -48.05 26.06 -5.81
C ALA A 116 -49.22 25.32 -6.44
N TYR A 117 -50.34 25.26 -5.72
CA TYR A 117 -51.55 24.58 -6.18
C TYR A 117 -52.06 25.18 -7.51
N GLN A 118 -51.92 26.49 -7.71
CA GLN A 118 -52.25 27.20 -8.94
C GLN A 118 -51.34 28.42 -9.11
N GLY A 119 -51.25 28.92 -10.35
CA GLY A 119 -50.51 30.14 -10.67
C GLY A 119 -49.14 29.85 -11.29
N LYS A 120 -48.24 30.82 -11.13
CA LYS A 120 -46.92 30.82 -11.77
C LYS A 120 -45.79 31.22 -10.81
N VAL A 121 -46.10 31.29 -9.52
CA VAL A 121 -45.15 31.67 -8.48
C VAL A 121 -45.21 30.58 -7.42
N VAL A 122 -44.04 30.06 -7.04
CA VAL A 122 -43.87 29.05 -6.00
C VAL A 122 -43.13 29.70 -4.85
N THR A 123 -43.73 29.72 -3.66
CA THR A 123 -43.23 30.38 -2.46
C THR A 123 -43.55 29.55 -1.20
N PRO A 124 -42.94 29.88 -0.05
CA PRO A 124 -43.35 29.30 1.23
C PRO A 124 -44.85 29.46 1.51
N LEU A 125 -45.44 30.61 1.16
CA LEU A 125 -46.87 30.86 1.36
C LEU A 125 -47.75 30.07 0.38
N THR A 126 -47.34 29.87 -0.87
CA THR A 126 -48.14 29.04 -1.80
C THR A 126 -48.13 27.57 -1.39
N THR A 127 -47.07 27.14 -0.72
CA THR A 127 -46.96 25.79 -0.14
C THR A 127 -47.90 25.64 1.06
N LEU A 128 -47.94 26.64 1.95
CA LEU A 128 -48.92 26.70 3.04
C LEU A 128 -50.37 26.71 2.50
N ILE A 129 -50.63 27.42 1.40
CA ILE A 129 -51.93 27.41 0.73
C ILE A 129 -52.26 26.00 0.25
N GLU A 130 -51.33 25.30 -0.42
CA GLU A 130 -51.52 23.92 -0.88
C GLU A 130 -51.85 22.98 0.30
N ALA A 131 -51.08 23.06 1.39
CA ALA A 131 -51.32 22.29 2.61
C ALA A 131 -52.74 22.53 3.15
N LYS A 132 -53.20 23.80 3.18
CA LYS A 132 -54.57 24.14 3.59
C LYS A 132 -55.61 23.60 2.60
N VAL A 133 -55.37 23.64 1.29
CA VAL A 133 -56.27 23.07 0.28
C VAL A 133 -56.47 21.57 0.49
N ARG A 134 -55.42 20.82 0.83
CA ARG A 134 -55.52 19.38 1.13
C ARG A 134 -56.51 19.08 2.24
N THR A 135 -56.50 19.90 3.31
CA THR A 135 -57.42 19.73 4.44
C THR A 135 -58.88 20.05 4.09
N LYS A 136 -59.11 20.72 2.96
CA LYS A 136 -60.42 21.13 2.44
C LYS A 136 -60.84 20.35 1.19
N ALA A 137 -60.24 19.18 0.95
CA ALA A 137 -60.49 18.38 -0.23
C ALA A 137 -61.99 18.05 -0.39
N GLY A 138 -62.55 18.40 -1.56
CA GLY A 138 -63.97 18.20 -1.88
C GLY A 138 -64.89 19.38 -1.56
N GLU A 139 -64.38 20.45 -0.94
CA GLU A 139 -65.11 21.71 -0.81
C GLU A 139 -65.12 22.50 -2.13
N THR A 140 -66.20 23.26 -2.37
CA THR A 140 -66.22 24.23 -3.48
C THR A 140 -65.31 25.41 -3.13
N ASP A 141 -64.51 25.86 -4.10
CA ASP A 141 -63.58 26.98 -3.96
C ASP A 141 -62.51 26.79 -2.85
N ALA A 142 -62.13 25.54 -2.53
CA ALA A 142 -61.14 25.21 -1.49
C ALA A 142 -59.84 26.04 -1.59
N TYR A 143 -59.35 26.26 -2.82
CA TYR A 143 -58.20 27.12 -3.08
C TYR A 143 -58.42 28.57 -2.67
N GLN A 144 -59.54 29.17 -3.07
CA GLN A 144 -59.85 30.55 -2.72
C GLN A 144 -60.02 30.71 -1.21
N GLN A 145 -60.66 29.75 -0.54
CA GLN A 145 -60.77 29.75 0.91
C GLN A 145 -59.40 29.69 1.61
N ALA A 146 -58.48 28.85 1.12
CA ALA A 146 -57.12 28.76 1.66
C ALA A 146 -56.33 30.06 1.46
N VAL A 147 -56.44 30.69 0.28
CA VAL A 147 -55.84 32.01 0.02
C VAL A 147 -56.40 33.07 0.98
N SER A 148 -57.73 33.13 1.15
CA SER A 148 -58.38 34.06 2.09
C SER A 148 -57.93 33.85 3.54
N GLU A 149 -57.73 32.60 3.97
CA GLU A 149 -57.26 32.27 5.31
C GLU A 149 -55.83 32.77 5.54
N VAL A 150 -54.91 32.49 4.61
CA VAL A 150 -53.51 32.95 4.72
C VAL A 150 -53.43 34.47 4.66
N ALA A 151 -54.13 35.11 3.73
CA ALA A 151 -54.17 36.57 3.62
C ALA A 151 -54.70 37.25 4.89
N LYS A 152 -55.76 36.67 5.48
CA LYS A 152 -56.35 37.16 6.73
C LYS A 152 -55.41 36.97 7.92
N ALA A 153 -54.74 35.82 8.01
CA ALA A 153 -53.78 35.53 9.09
C ALA A 153 -52.54 36.43 9.04
N LEU A 154 -52.23 37.00 7.87
CA LEU A 154 -51.15 37.97 7.69
C LEU A 154 -51.64 39.42 7.66
N GLY A 155 -52.95 39.67 7.69
CA GLY A 155 -53.53 41.01 7.54
C GLY A 155 -53.14 41.72 6.23
N VAL A 156 -53.02 40.99 5.12
CA VAL A 156 -52.67 41.51 3.79
C VAL A 156 -53.75 41.20 2.75
N SER A 157 -53.64 41.79 1.55
CA SER A 157 -54.54 41.48 0.44
C SER A 157 -54.23 40.11 -0.17
N GLU A 158 -55.27 39.37 -0.55
CA GLU A 158 -55.17 38.04 -1.19
C GLU A 158 -54.26 38.02 -2.42
N SER A 159 -54.29 39.10 -3.21
CA SER A 159 -53.48 39.21 -4.43
C SER A 159 -51.97 39.23 -4.16
N VAL A 160 -51.54 39.63 -2.96
CA VAL A 160 -50.10 39.75 -2.62
C VAL A 160 -49.53 38.40 -2.17
N VAL A 161 -50.34 37.56 -1.53
CA VAL A 161 -49.94 36.23 -1.00
C VAL A 161 -49.49 35.27 -2.12
N VAL A 162 -50.10 35.38 -3.30
CA VAL A 162 -49.84 34.53 -4.47
C VAL A 162 -49.06 35.24 -5.58
N ALA A 163 -48.57 36.45 -5.30
CA ALA A 163 -47.79 37.24 -6.24
C ALA A 163 -46.29 37.05 -6.04
N ASP A 164 -45.53 37.57 -6.99
CA ASP A 164 -44.11 37.84 -6.83
C ASP A 164 -43.95 39.04 -5.87
N TYR A 165 -43.81 38.73 -4.58
CA TYR A 165 -43.74 39.75 -3.53
C TYR A 165 -42.42 40.55 -3.57
N ILE A 166 -41.32 39.96 -4.09
CA ILE A 166 -40.05 40.67 -4.25
C ILE A 166 -40.19 41.77 -5.31
N ALA A 167 -40.80 41.46 -6.46
CA ALA A 167 -41.03 42.44 -7.52
C ALA A 167 -42.08 43.50 -7.17
N THR A 168 -43.01 43.19 -6.25
CA THR A 168 -44.16 44.06 -5.93
C THR A 168 -43.79 45.28 -5.07
N GLN A 169 -42.86 45.12 -4.12
CA GLN A 169 -42.30 46.19 -3.29
C GLN A 169 -43.30 47.06 -2.48
N THR A 170 -44.55 46.63 -2.28
CA THR A 170 -45.51 47.30 -1.39
C THR A 170 -45.26 46.95 0.08
N GLU A 171 -45.81 47.72 1.02
CA GLU A 171 -45.72 47.39 2.45
C GLU A 171 -46.36 46.03 2.78
N GLU A 172 -47.45 45.67 2.09
CA GLU A 172 -48.03 44.33 2.18
C GLU A 172 -47.08 43.25 1.64
N ALA A 173 -46.37 43.53 0.55
CA ALA A 173 -45.41 42.58 -0.04
C ALA A 173 -44.19 42.36 0.86
N LYS A 174 -43.69 43.40 1.54
CA LYS A 174 -42.62 43.26 2.55
C LYS A 174 -43.07 42.39 3.72
N LYS A 175 -44.32 42.55 4.17
CA LYS A 175 -44.89 41.69 5.22
C LYS A 175 -44.99 40.23 4.77
N VAL A 176 -45.37 40.00 3.51
CA VAL A 176 -45.39 38.66 2.91
C VAL A 176 -43.98 38.07 2.81
N GLN A 177 -42.98 38.82 2.33
CA GLN A 177 -41.58 38.38 2.26
C GLN A 177 -41.07 37.96 3.64
N LYS A 178 -41.29 38.79 4.64
CA LYS A 178 -40.92 38.52 6.03
C LYS A 178 -41.58 37.25 6.59
N SER A 179 -42.85 37.05 6.25
CA SER A 179 -43.58 35.84 6.64
C SER A 179 -43.02 34.61 5.92
N ALA A 180 -42.64 34.73 4.65
CA ALA A 180 -42.01 33.66 3.89
C ALA A 180 -40.69 33.21 4.53
N VAL A 181 -39.78 34.17 4.79
CA VAL A 181 -38.50 33.91 5.48
C VAL A 181 -38.74 33.27 6.85
N SER A 182 -39.72 33.78 7.61
CA SER A 182 -40.05 33.22 8.92
C SER A 182 -40.59 31.79 8.85
N LEU A 183 -41.34 31.43 7.80
CA LEU A 183 -41.84 30.07 7.62
C LEU A 183 -40.70 29.07 7.34
N VAL A 184 -39.68 29.50 6.58
CA VAL A 184 -38.49 28.70 6.29
C VAL A 184 -37.60 28.59 7.52
N ALA A 185 -37.20 29.72 8.11
CA ALA A 185 -36.29 29.78 9.26
C ALA A 185 -36.88 29.21 10.56
N SER A 186 -38.20 29.03 10.63
CA SER A 186 -38.86 28.32 11.74
C SER A 186 -38.95 26.80 11.55
N GLY A 187 -38.56 26.28 10.39
CA GLY A 187 -38.76 24.88 10.02
C GLY A 187 -40.25 24.50 9.85
N ALA A 188 -41.13 25.47 9.59
CA ALA A 188 -42.54 25.19 9.28
C ALA A 188 -42.73 24.71 7.83
N MET A 189 -41.74 24.95 6.98
CA MET A 189 -41.69 24.51 5.59
C MET A 189 -41.12 23.10 5.49
N PRO A 190 -41.70 22.22 4.64
CA PRO A 190 -41.21 20.86 4.49
C PRO A 190 -39.88 20.82 3.71
N ASP A 191 -38.97 19.99 4.19
CA ASP A 191 -37.71 19.65 3.47
C ASP A 191 -37.88 18.40 2.57
N SER A 192 -38.93 17.63 2.80
CA SER A 192 -39.12 16.31 2.20
C SER A 192 -40.59 16.00 1.91
N VAL A 193 -40.80 15.02 1.02
CA VAL A 193 -42.14 14.57 0.64
C VAL A 193 -42.94 14.07 1.85
N GLN A 194 -42.27 13.39 2.79
CA GLN A 194 -42.87 12.84 4.00
C GLN A 194 -43.42 13.92 4.93
N GLU A 195 -42.75 15.07 5.01
CA GLU A 195 -43.23 16.21 5.79
C GLU A 195 -44.40 16.91 5.08
N LEU A 196 -44.33 17.04 3.75
CA LEU A 196 -45.40 17.62 2.95
C LEU A 196 -46.71 16.80 3.01
N GLU A 197 -46.62 15.48 3.15
CA GLU A 197 -47.78 14.61 3.42
C GLU A 197 -48.43 14.89 4.78
N GLN A 198 -47.68 15.44 5.73
CA GLN A 198 -48.14 15.82 7.07
C GLN A 198 -48.68 17.26 7.10
N ALA A 199 -49.50 17.63 6.12
CA ALA A 199 -50.01 19.00 5.94
C ALA A 199 -50.58 19.66 7.21
N GLN A 200 -51.14 18.90 8.15
CA GLN A 200 -51.62 19.46 9.43
C GLN A 200 -50.51 20.02 10.32
N ASN A 201 -49.32 19.42 10.30
CA ASN A 201 -48.16 19.89 11.07
C ASN A 201 -47.64 21.20 10.49
N ILE A 202 -47.43 21.24 9.17
CA ILE A 202 -47.08 22.46 8.43
C ILE A 202 -48.06 23.60 8.78
N ILE A 203 -49.36 23.32 8.75
CA ILE A 203 -50.38 24.33 9.09
C ILE A 203 -50.27 24.79 10.55
N ALA A 204 -50.09 23.86 11.49
CA ALA A 204 -50.00 24.18 12.92
C ALA A 204 -48.79 25.06 13.25
N ASP A 205 -47.64 24.75 12.67
CA ASP A 205 -46.40 25.51 12.86
C ASP A 205 -46.49 26.87 12.17
N SER A 206 -47.01 26.89 10.93
CA SER A 206 -47.27 28.13 10.20
C SER A 206 -48.26 29.06 10.90
N GLU A 207 -49.26 28.54 11.62
CA GLU A 207 -50.19 29.36 12.40
C GLU A 207 -49.51 30.05 13.59
N GLN A 208 -48.58 29.36 14.26
CA GLN A 208 -47.77 29.96 15.32
C GLN A 208 -46.85 31.06 14.76
N VAL A 209 -46.20 30.78 13.62
CA VAL A 209 -45.35 31.75 12.91
C VAL A 209 -46.16 32.99 12.52
N ASN A 210 -47.30 32.81 11.85
CA ASN A 210 -48.13 33.94 11.39
C ASN A 210 -48.61 34.81 12.57
N LEU A 211 -49.02 34.19 13.68
CA LEU A 211 -49.40 34.92 14.90
C LEU A 211 -48.24 35.75 15.45
N LEU A 212 -47.02 35.22 15.46
CA LEU A 212 -45.84 35.94 15.93
C LEU A 212 -45.45 37.07 14.96
N VAL A 213 -45.46 36.81 13.65
CA VAL A 213 -45.14 37.82 12.62
C VAL A 213 -46.15 38.98 12.62
N GLU A 214 -47.44 38.72 12.87
CA GLU A 214 -48.44 39.80 13.04
C GLU A 214 -48.16 40.70 14.24
N ASN A 215 -47.55 40.15 15.29
CA ASN A 215 -47.24 40.86 16.54
C ASN A 215 -45.80 41.40 16.59
N ALA A 216 -44.97 41.07 15.60
CA ALA A 216 -43.59 41.50 15.50
C ALA A 216 -43.48 42.99 15.12
N ALA A 217 -42.44 43.68 15.62
CA ALA A 217 -42.05 44.98 15.10
C ALA A 217 -41.51 44.84 13.67
N ASP A 218 -41.48 45.95 12.90
CA ASP A 218 -41.15 45.95 11.46
C ASP A 218 -39.82 45.21 11.15
N ASP A 219 -38.86 45.21 12.07
CA ASP A 219 -37.48 44.72 11.97
C ASP A 219 -37.22 43.34 12.63
N HIS A 220 -38.23 42.49 12.82
CA HIS A 220 -38.03 41.18 13.48
C HIS A 220 -38.68 39.97 12.77
N ILE A 221 -37.93 38.91 12.47
CA ILE A 221 -38.49 37.64 11.95
C ILE A 221 -38.66 36.60 13.05
N VAL A 222 -39.37 35.51 12.72
CA VAL A 222 -39.48 34.33 13.59
C VAL A 222 -38.49 33.29 13.10
N ILE A 223 -37.65 32.79 14.01
CA ILE A 223 -36.76 31.67 13.75
C ILE A 223 -37.05 30.55 14.76
N LYS A 224 -36.56 29.36 14.46
CA LYS A 224 -36.53 28.26 15.42
C LYS A 224 -35.15 28.22 16.05
N ASP A 225 -35.11 28.45 17.36
CA ASP A 225 -33.87 28.40 18.11
C ASP A 225 -33.31 26.96 18.06
N PRO A 226 -32.07 26.76 17.58
CA PRO A 226 -31.53 25.42 17.35
C PRO A 226 -31.27 24.64 18.65
N ASP A 227 -31.02 25.33 19.76
CA ASP A 227 -30.72 24.70 21.06
C ASP A 227 -31.99 24.27 21.81
N THR A 228 -33.04 25.09 21.75
CA THR A 228 -34.27 24.91 22.52
C THR A 228 -35.41 24.34 21.69
N ASN A 229 -35.30 24.40 20.35
CA ASN A 229 -36.35 24.03 19.40
C ASN A 229 -37.66 24.84 19.62
N GLU A 230 -37.55 26.03 20.22
CA GLU A 230 -38.65 26.98 20.43
C GLU A 230 -38.65 28.07 19.35
N LEU A 231 -39.84 28.58 19.01
CA LEU A 231 -39.97 29.74 18.11
C LEU A 231 -39.60 31.01 18.87
N THR A 232 -38.65 31.77 18.33
CA THR A 232 -38.19 33.03 18.92
C THR A 232 -38.30 34.17 17.92
N LEU A 233 -38.44 35.39 18.46
CA LEU A 233 -38.48 36.60 17.67
C LEU A 233 -37.08 37.24 17.69
N VAL A 234 -36.47 37.38 16.52
CA VAL A 234 -35.10 37.92 16.38
C VAL A 234 -35.09 39.15 15.47
N SER A 235 -34.16 40.05 15.73
CA SER A 235 -33.99 41.26 14.91
C SER A 235 -33.42 40.88 13.54
N THR A 236 -33.84 41.57 12.48
CA THR A 236 -33.28 41.45 11.14
C THR A 236 -32.00 42.29 10.99
N HIS A 237 -31.20 42.37 12.05
CA HIS A 237 -29.91 43.04 12.00
C HIS A 237 -28.91 42.12 11.31
N ASP A 238 -28.08 42.71 10.46
CA ASP A 238 -27.04 42.08 9.66
C ASP A 238 -25.81 42.98 9.85
N SER A 239 -24.82 42.45 10.56
CA SER A 239 -23.69 43.18 11.12
C SER A 239 -22.55 43.39 10.12
N ASP A 240 -22.32 42.45 9.20
CA ASP A 240 -21.27 42.53 8.17
C ASP A 240 -21.79 42.85 6.77
N GLY A 241 -23.10 42.76 6.55
CA GLY A 241 -23.79 43.19 5.34
C GLY A 241 -23.81 42.14 4.23
N ASP A 242 -23.69 40.85 4.59
CA ASP A 242 -23.71 39.71 3.66
C ASP A 242 -25.13 39.25 3.27
N LEU A 243 -26.16 39.89 3.86
CA LEU A 243 -27.59 39.64 3.68
C LEU A 243 -28.15 38.45 4.47
N ILE A 244 -27.33 37.79 5.29
CA ILE A 244 -27.76 36.90 6.35
C ILE A 244 -27.86 37.71 7.64
N ILE A 245 -28.90 37.49 8.42
CA ILE A 245 -29.07 38.22 9.68
C ILE A 245 -28.19 37.57 10.76
N ASP A 246 -27.70 38.35 11.73
CA ASP A 246 -26.82 37.87 12.81
C ASP A 246 -27.37 36.64 13.57
N ALA A 247 -28.69 36.46 13.57
CA ALA A 247 -29.36 35.36 14.25
C ALA A 247 -29.40 34.05 13.44
N LEU A 248 -29.13 34.10 12.14
CA LEU A 248 -29.03 32.96 11.23
C LEU A 248 -27.62 32.78 10.67
N ASP A 249 -26.71 33.69 11.01
CA ASP A 249 -25.33 33.73 10.56
C ASP A 249 -24.40 33.07 11.60
N ALA A 250 -23.67 32.04 11.20
CA ALA A 250 -22.66 31.39 12.03
C ALA A 250 -21.43 32.29 12.28
N PHE A 251 -21.17 33.24 11.38
CA PHE A 251 -20.06 34.20 11.44
C PHE A 251 -20.52 35.66 11.24
N PRO A 252 -21.28 36.26 12.19
CA PRO A 252 -21.92 37.59 12.05
C PRO A 252 -21.01 38.83 11.87
N ASN A 253 -19.71 38.63 11.68
CA ASN A 253 -18.76 39.72 11.49
C ASN A 253 -17.79 39.43 10.31
N ASP A 254 -18.07 38.41 9.52
CA ASP A 254 -17.26 37.97 8.38
C ASP A 254 -18.16 37.84 7.14
N ASP A 255 -18.16 38.87 6.29
CA ASP A 255 -18.97 38.91 5.06
C ASP A 255 -18.58 37.86 4.00
N THR A 256 -17.64 36.96 4.33
CA THR A 256 -17.19 35.86 3.48
C THR A 256 -17.58 34.48 4.00
N GLU A 257 -18.14 34.37 5.21
CA GLU A 257 -18.59 33.13 5.83
C GLU A 257 -19.94 33.32 6.53
N TRP A 258 -20.85 32.34 6.48
CA TRP A 258 -22.18 32.46 7.10
C TRP A 258 -22.78 31.14 7.57
N TYR A 259 -22.34 30.01 7.00
CA TYR A 259 -22.72 28.67 7.42
C TYR A 259 -21.49 27.92 7.97
N ASP A 260 -21.74 27.12 9.00
CA ASP A 260 -20.81 26.18 9.65
C ASP A 260 -21.57 24.85 9.76
N SER A 261 -21.55 24.07 8.68
CA SER A 261 -22.44 22.93 8.50
C SER A 261 -22.15 21.77 9.47
N ASP A 262 -20.92 21.64 9.96
CA ASP A 262 -20.51 20.60 10.90
C ASP A 262 -20.12 21.11 12.29
N GLY A 263 -20.05 22.42 12.49
CA GLY A 263 -19.82 23.06 13.78
C GLY A 263 -18.34 23.12 14.20
N ASP A 264 -17.41 23.02 13.25
CA ASP A 264 -15.97 23.02 13.52
C ASP A 264 -15.37 24.44 13.68
N GLN A 265 -16.18 25.48 13.45
CA GLN A 265 -15.83 26.91 13.44
C GLN A 265 -15.02 27.37 12.23
N VAL A 266 -14.97 26.60 11.16
CA VAL A 266 -14.51 27.00 9.84
C VAL A 266 -15.73 27.14 8.94
N GLY A 267 -15.89 28.30 8.31
CA GLY A 267 -17.05 28.53 7.46
C GLY A 267 -16.99 27.68 6.19
N ASP A 268 -18.16 27.23 5.73
CA ASP A 268 -18.32 26.32 4.60
C ASP A 268 -17.65 26.82 3.30
N ASN A 269 -17.38 28.12 3.12
CA ASN A 269 -16.72 28.62 1.91
C ASN A 269 -15.21 28.40 1.92
N GLN A 270 -14.61 28.37 3.11
CA GLN A 270 -13.19 28.09 3.31
C GLN A 270 -12.93 26.61 3.57
N ASP A 271 -13.91 25.91 4.14
CA ASP A 271 -13.78 24.51 4.50
C ASP A 271 -13.73 23.60 3.25
N LEU A 272 -12.69 22.77 3.17
CA LEU A 272 -12.57 21.75 2.12
C LEU A 272 -13.37 20.48 2.43
N PHE A 273 -13.77 20.29 3.69
CA PHE A 273 -14.61 19.19 4.16
C PHE A 273 -15.78 19.71 5.03
N PRO A 274 -16.74 20.51 4.48
CA PRO A 274 -17.80 21.19 5.25
C PRO A 274 -18.78 20.32 6.04
N LEU A 275 -18.60 19.00 6.03
CA LEU A 275 -19.46 18.03 6.71
C LEU A 275 -18.65 17.10 7.65
N ASP A 276 -17.34 17.30 7.76
CA ASP A 276 -16.45 16.53 8.63
C ASP A 276 -15.79 17.46 9.67
N PRO A 277 -16.33 17.52 10.91
CA PRO A 277 -15.87 18.48 11.90
C PRO A 277 -14.47 18.16 12.45
N SER A 278 -13.82 17.12 11.92
CA SER A 278 -12.44 16.76 12.24
C SER A 278 -11.43 17.16 11.16
N GLU A 279 -11.88 17.69 10.02
CA GLU A 279 -11.03 18.06 8.90
C GLU A 279 -11.50 19.37 8.26
N SER A 280 -10.59 20.30 8.01
CA SER A 280 -10.93 21.53 7.27
C SER A 280 -9.93 21.94 6.21
N LYS A 281 -8.82 21.19 6.09
CA LYS A 281 -7.71 21.49 5.18
C LYS A 281 -7.21 20.21 4.52
N ASP A 282 -6.76 20.38 3.30
CA ASP A 282 -6.09 19.37 2.47
C ASP A 282 -4.97 20.13 1.73
N THR A 283 -3.79 20.13 2.33
CA THR A 283 -2.67 20.99 1.96
C THR A 283 -2.06 20.58 0.62
N ASP A 284 -1.97 19.29 0.32
CA ASP A 284 -1.39 18.77 -0.92
C ASP A 284 -2.40 18.30 -1.98
N LYS A 285 -3.69 18.30 -1.62
CA LYS A 285 -4.85 18.07 -2.50
C LYS A 285 -4.99 16.63 -2.94
N ASP A 286 -4.72 15.71 -2.03
CA ASP A 286 -4.83 14.28 -2.28
C ASP A 286 -6.15 13.66 -1.80
N THR A 287 -7.07 14.49 -1.29
CA THR A 287 -8.41 14.18 -0.78
C THR A 287 -8.46 13.61 0.64
N VAL A 288 -7.33 13.44 1.32
CA VAL A 288 -7.28 13.14 2.75
C VAL A 288 -7.03 14.45 3.50
N GLY A 289 -7.81 14.69 4.57
CA GLY A 289 -7.63 15.90 5.37
C GLY A 289 -6.33 15.88 6.15
N ASP A 290 -5.75 17.06 6.37
CA ASP A 290 -4.45 17.26 7.03
C ASP A 290 -4.37 16.60 8.42
N ASN A 291 -5.48 16.39 9.14
CA ASN A 291 -5.45 15.77 10.47
C ASN A 291 -5.40 14.23 10.42
N ALA A 292 -5.94 13.63 9.36
CA ALA A 292 -5.92 12.19 9.10
C ALA A 292 -4.71 11.74 8.28
N ASP A 293 -4.06 12.67 7.57
CA ASP A 293 -2.91 12.41 6.72
C ASP A 293 -1.59 12.35 7.51
N ALA A 294 -0.85 11.25 7.36
CA ALA A 294 0.49 11.10 7.92
C ALA A 294 1.55 11.97 7.21
N PHE A 295 1.31 12.34 5.95
CA PHE A 295 2.18 13.17 5.12
C PHE A 295 1.43 14.32 4.43
N PRO A 296 0.92 15.34 5.17
CA PRO A 296 0.08 16.44 4.64
C PRO A 296 0.71 17.37 3.58
N ASN A 297 1.90 17.06 3.08
CA ASN A 297 2.60 17.83 2.05
C ASN A 297 3.09 16.94 0.89
N ASP A 298 2.77 15.64 0.90
CA ASP A 298 3.12 14.69 -0.13
C ASP A 298 1.86 13.99 -0.66
N PRO A 299 1.31 14.44 -1.81
CA PRO A 299 0.05 13.92 -2.33
C PRO A 299 0.15 12.49 -2.88
N SER A 300 1.32 11.84 -2.73
CA SER A 300 1.53 10.44 -3.09
C SER A 300 1.56 9.51 -1.87
N GLU A 301 1.49 10.03 -0.64
CA GLU A 301 1.55 9.25 0.58
C GLU A 301 0.53 9.76 1.60
N THR A 302 -0.34 8.88 2.12
CA THR A 302 -1.37 9.26 3.11
C THR A 302 -1.24 8.53 4.45
N LYS A 303 -0.47 7.44 4.45
CA LYS A 303 -0.44 6.48 5.55
C LYS A 303 1.00 6.09 5.86
N ASP A 304 1.23 5.92 7.15
CA ASP A 304 2.47 5.42 7.74
C ASP A 304 2.05 4.37 8.78
N SER A 305 1.89 3.14 8.32
CA SER A 305 1.23 2.06 9.08
C SER A 305 2.07 1.59 10.27
N ASP A 306 3.39 1.68 10.21
CA ASP A 306 4.31 1.28 11.28
C ASP A 306 5.05 2.44 11.96
N LYS A 307 4.93 3.66 11.43
CA LYS A 307 5.42 4.91 12.01
C LYS A 307 6.92 5.07 11.94
N ASP A 308 7.54 4.57 10.88
CA ASP A 308 8.97 4.73 10.62
C ASP A 308 9.31 6.03 9.87
N GLY A 309 8.29 6.70 9.31
CA GLY A 309 8.41 7.95 8.57
C GLY A 309 8.56 7.79 7.05
N VAL A 310 8.41 6.58 6.53
CA VAL A 310 8.27 6.28 5.10
C VAL A 310 6.79 5.96 4.83
N GLY A 311 6.23 6.53 3.76
CA GLY A 311 4.82 6.30 3.45
C GLY A 311 4.58 4.90 2.89
N ASP A 312 3.41 4.32 3.20
CA ASP A 312 3.01 2.96 2.83
C ASP A 312 3.14 2.66 1.32
N ASN A 313 3.06 3.67 0.43
CA ASN A 313 3.20 3.43 -1.01
C ASN A 313 4.66 3.32 -1.46
N SER A 314 5.60 3.94 -0.73
CA SER A 314 7.04 3.90 -0.99
C SER A 314 7.76 2.84 -0.16
N ASP A 315 7.18 2.46 0.98
CA ASP A 315 7.72 1.46 1.88
C ASP A 315 7.51 0.03 1.33
N VAL A 316 8.61 -0.73 1.20
CA VAL A 316 8.55 -2.14 0.78
C VAL A 316 8.03 -3.06 1.89
N PHE A 317 8.15 -2.65 3.16
CA PHE A 317 7.67 -3.36 4.33
C PHE A 317 6.78 -2.47 5.24
N PRO A 318 5.56 -2.06 4.79
CA PRO A 318 4.68 -1.09 5.48
C PRO A 318 4.18 -1.45 6.89
N THR A 319 4.68 -2.52 7.49
CA THR A 319 4.27 -2.98 8.83
C THR A 319 5.46 -3.29 9.73
N ASP A 320 6.69 -3.09 9.24
CA ASP A 320 7.93 -3.31 9.97
C ASP A 320 8.76 -2.03 10.04
N ALA A 321 8.60 -1.29 11.13
CA ALA A 321 9.27 0.00 11.32
C ALA A 321 10.81 -0.05 11.39
N SER A 322 11.42 -1.22 11.19
CA SER A 322 12.86 -1.40 11.08
C SER A 322 13.36 -1.66 9.67
N GLU A 323 12.47 -1.78 8.68
CA GLU A 323 12.81 -2.06 7.28
C GLU A 323 11.94 -1.23 6.35
N SER A 324 12.55 -0.54 5.39
CA SER A 324 11.80 0.25 4.39
C SER A 324 12.25 0.01 2.95
N GLU A 325 13.44 -0.57 2.76
CA GLU A 325 14.10 -0.79 1.47
C GLU A 325 14.44 -2.29 1.30
N ASP A 326 14.34 -2.77 0.06
CA ASP A 326 14.74 -4.11 -0.40
C ASP A 326 15.42 -3.92 -1.76
N SER A 327 16.72 -3.67 -1.71
CA SER A 327 17.52 -3.17 -2.82
C SER A 327 17.66 -4.21 -3.95
N ASP A 328 17.72 -5.50 -3.62
CA ASP A 328 17.84 -6.58 -4.60
C ASP A 328 16.57 -7.41 -4.83
N LYS A 329 15.54 -7.20 -4.01
CA LYS A 329 14.20 -7.78 -4.13
C LYS A 329 14.15 -9.27 -3.80
N ASP A 330 14.97 -9.72 -2.85
CA ASP A 330 14.94 -11.08 -2.33
C ASP A 330 13.86 -11.29 -1.25
N GLY A 331 13.30 -10.19 -0.72
CA GLY A 331 12.25 -10.18 0.29
C GLY A 331 12.74 -10.05 1.74
N ILE A 332 14.05 -9.86 1.95
CA ILE A 332 14.67 -9.46 3.21
C ILE A 332 15.00 -7.97 3.13
N GLY A 333 14.62 -7.21 4.15
CA GLY A 333 14.92 -5.77 4.16
C GLY A 333 16.41 -5.48 4.32
N ASP A 334 16.85 -4.38 3.71
CA ASP A 334 18.26 -3.98 3.63
C ASP A 334 18.96 -3.87 4.99
N ASN A 335 18.24 -3.60 6.10
CA ASN A 335 18.85 -3.51 7.44
C ASN A 335 19.13 -4.89 8.05
N SER A 336 18.36 -5.91 7.67
CA SER A 336 18.50 -7.30 8.13
C SER A 336 19.30 -8.17 7.17
N ASP A 337 19.48 -7.71 5.93
CA ASP A 337 20.23 -8.41 4.89
C ASP A 337 21.76 -8.17 5.04
N ALA A 338 22.52 -9.27 5.12
CA ALA A 338 23.98 -9.22 5.12
C ALA A 338 24.58 -8.83 3.75
N PHE A 339 23.84 -9.07 2.66
CA PHE A 339 24.22 -8.72 1.28
C PHE A 339 23.07 -8.03 0.52
N PRO A 340 22.70 -6.77 0.86
CA PRO A 340 21.52 -6.06 0.32
C PRO A 340 21.49 -5.82 -1.20
N ASN A 341 22.47 -6.31 -1.95
CA ASN A 341 22.55 -6.11 -3.39
C ASN A 341 22.75 -7.44 -4.15
N ASP A 342 22.68 -8.58 -3.47
CA ASP A 342 22.79 -9.92 -4.06
C ASP A 342 21.55 -10.76 -3.72
N PRO A 343 20.59 -10.90 -4.64
CA PRO A 343 19.31 -11.54 -4.36
C PRO A 343 19.40 -13.07 -4.17
N LEU A 344 20.62 -13.62 -4.17
CA LEU A 344 20.91 -15.02 -3.89
C LEU A 344 21.54 -15.25 -2.52
N GLU A 345 21.87 -14.20 -1.76
CA GLU A 345 22.54 -14.30 -0.46
C GLU A 345 21.94 -13.29 0.51
N SER A 346 21.44 -13.74 1.66
CA SER A 346 20.94 -12.82 2.69
C SER A 346 21.47 -13.06 4.11
N LYS A 347 22.30 -14.08 4.28
CA LYS A 347 22.87 -14.46 5.57
C LYS A 347 24.37 -14.71 5.44
N ASP A 348 25.08 -14.29 6.47
CA ASP A 348 26.50 -14.55 6.70
C ASP A 348 26.64 -15.00 8.16
N SER A 349 26.48 -16.30 8.38
CA SER A 349 26.31 -16.89 9.70
C SER A 349 27.58 -16.81 10.55
N ASP A 350 28.76 -16.84 9.94
CA ASP A 350 30.05 -16.76 10.63
C ASP A 350 30.81 -15.45 10.41
N LYS A 351 30.33 -14.58 9.51
CA LYS A 351 30.80 -13.22 9.26
C LYS A 351 32.14 -13.18 8.54
N ASP A 352 32.38 -14.13 7.64
CA ASP A 352 33.58 -14.17 6.81
C ASP A 352 33.46 -13.35 5.51
N GLY A 353 32.24 -12.91 5.17
CA GLY A 353 31.92 -12.12 3.99
C GLY A 353 31.54 -12.94 2.75
N VAL A 354 31.35 -14.25 2.89
CA VAL A 354 30.74 -15.14 1.90
C VAL A 354 29.33 -15.50 2.39
N GLY A 355 28.33 -15.38 1.52
CA GLY A 355 26.96 -15.71 1.91
C GLY A 355 26.76 -17.21 2.14
N ASP A 356 25.90 -17.55 3.08
CA ASP A 356 25.62 -18.92 3.53
C ASP A 356 25.25 -19.88 2.37
N ASN A 357 24.68 -19.38 1.25
CA ASN A 357 24.33 -20.25 0.12
C ASN A 357 25.54 -20.59 -0.77
N SER A 358 26.56 -19.73 -0.78
CA SER A 358 27.81 -19.92 -1.53
C SER A 358 28.93 -20.48 -0.67
N ASP A 359 28.82 -20.36 0.64
CA ASP A 359 29.78 -20.88 1.61
C ASP A 359 29.59 -22.39 1.85
N VAL A 360 30.65 -23.17 1.62
CA VAL A 360 30.66 -24.61 1.90
C VAL A 360 30.70 -24.91 3.41
N PHE A 361 31.23 -23.99 4.21
CA PHE A 361 31.36 -24.10 5.67
C PHE A 361 30.77 -22.86 6.38
N PRO A 362 29.44 -22.63 6.31
CA PRO A 362 28.74 -21.41 6.78
C PRO A 362 28.72 -21.20 8.31
N SER A 363 29.61 -21.84 9.04
CA SER A 363 29.76 -21.69 10.49
C SER A 363 31.23 -21.61 10.91
N ASP A 364 32.15 -21.60 9.96
CA ASP A 364 33.59 -21.52 10.16
C ASP A 364 34.17 -20.37 9.33
N ALA A 365 34.30 -19.21 9.98
CA ALA A 365 34.79 -17.99 9.31
C ALA A 365 36.23 -18.07 8.79
N SER A 366 36.92 -19.20 8.94
CA SER A 366 38.24 -19.46 8.38
C SER A 366 38.23 -20.33 7.12
N GLU A 367 37.08 -20.86 6.70
CA GLU A 367 36.94 -21.75 5.54
C GLU A 367 35.69 -21.41 4.76
N SER A 368 35.79 -21.22 3.44
CA SER A 368 34.60 -21.01 2.59
C SER A 368 34.56 -21.82 1.30
N LYS A 369 35.60 -22.62 1.04
CA LYS A 369 35.75 -23.41 -0.17
C LYS A 369 36.28 -24.80 0.15
N ASP A 370 35.83 -25.76 -0.64
CA ASP A 370 36.29 -27.14 -0.66
C ASP A 370 36.41 -27.54 -2.14
N SER A 371 37.60 -27.32 -2.69
CA SER A 371 37.86 -27.35 -4.12
C SER A 371 37.79 -28.75 -4.71
N ASP A 372 38.11 -29.79 -3.94
CA ASP A 372 38.06 -31.20 -4.36
C ASP A 372 36.93 -32.02 -3.72
N LYS A 373 36.23 -31.45 -2.73
CA LYS A 373 35.03 -32.00 -2.08
C LYS A 373 35.32 -33.17 -1.16
N ASP A 374 36.46 -33.15 -0.48
CA ASP A 374 36.84 -34.16 0.51
C ASP A 374 36.28 -33.87 1.93
N GLY A 375 35.74 -32.66 2.14
CA GLY A 375 35.16 -32.19 3.39
C GLY A 375 36.11 -31.44 4.31
N VAL A 376 37.35 -31.17 3.89
CA VAL A 376 38.31 -30.27 4.54
C VAL A 376 38.37 -28.97 3.74
N GLY A 377 38.24 -27.82 4.42
CA GLY A 377 38.29 -26.54 3.73
C GLY A 377 39.68 -26.25 3.14
N ASP A 378 39.70 -25.56 2.00
CA ASP A 378 40.91 -25.24 1.21
C ASP A 378 42.03 -24.58 2.05
N ASN A 379 41.72 -23.84 3.12
CA ASN A 379 42.74 -23.19 3.96
C ASN A 379 43.40 -24.15 4.96
N SER A 380 42.68 -25.20 5.37
CA SER A 380 43.15 -26.25 6.29
C SER A 380 43.67 -27.49 5.56
N ASP A 381 43.31 -27.65 4.29
CA ASP A 381 43.75 -28.74 3.44
C ASP A 381 45.16 -28.48 2.88
N VAL A 382 46.07 -29.43 3.10
CA VAL A 382 47.42 -29.39 2.54
C VAL A 382 47.42 -29.70 1.04
N PHE A 383 46.43 -30.45 0.54
CA PHE A 383 46.28 -30.85 -0.86
C PHE A 383 44.88 -30.49 -1.40
N PRO A 384 44.52 -29.19 -1.50
CA PRO A 384 43.15 -28.69 -1.80
C PRO A 384 42.60 -29.02 -3.21
N THR A 385 43.24 -29.92 -3.96
CA THR A 385 42.79 -30.35 -5.28
C THR A 385 42.83 -31.87 -5.45
N ASP A 386 43.19 -32.60 -4.40
CA ASP A 386 43.26 -34.06 -4.36
C ASP A 386 42.35 -34.61 -3.25
N ALA A 387 41.12 -34.98 -3.65
CA ALA A 387 40.11 -35.45 -2.71
C ALA A 387 40.46 -36.74 -1.93
N SER A 388 41.63 -37.33 -2.19
CA SER A 388 42.13 -38.50 -1.47
C SER A 388 43.18 -38.18 -0.41
N GLU A 389 43.64 -36.94 -0.30
CA GLU A 389 44.70 -36.53 0.64
C GLU A 389 44.37 -35.20 1.27
N SER A 390 44.43 -35.10 2.60
CA SER A 390 44.12 -33.84 3.29
C SER A 390 45.18 -33.40 4.31
N LYS A 391 46.17 -34.27 4.56
CA LYS A 391 47.19 -34.10 5.61
C LYS A 391 48.53 -34.61 5.13
N ASP A 392 49.57 -33.89 5.53
CA ASP A 392 50.97 -34.24 5.37
C ASP A 392 51.65 -34.02 6.72
N SER A 393 51.75 -35.08 7.51
CA SER A 393 52.13 -34.99 8.92
C SER A 393 53.62 -34.67 9.11
N ASP A 394 54.49 -35.16 8.24
CA ASP A 394 55.94 -34.94 8.32
C ASP A 394 56.47 -33.93 7.29
N LYS A 395 55.61 -33.48 6.37
CA LYS A 395 55.86 -32.39 5.41
C LYS A 395 56.82 -32.77 4.30
N ASP A 396 56.79 -34.02 3.87
CA ASP A 396 57.61 -34.52 2.77
C ASP A 396 56.97 -34.29 1.38
N GLY A 397 55.70 -33.88 1.35
CA GLY A 397 54.92 -33.60 0.15
C GLY A 397 54.09 -34.77 -0.37
N ILE A 398 54.07 -35.91 0.32
CA ILE A 398 53.21 -37.05 0.04
C ILE A 398 52.12 -37.09 1.10
N GLY A 399 50.86 -37.20 0.67
CA GLY A 399 49.74 -37.22 1.59
C GLY A 399 49.74 -38.49 2.45
N ASN A 400 49.30 -38.34 3.69
CA ASN A 400 49.31 -39.41 4.69
C ASN A 400 48.59 -40.71 4.25
N ASN A 401 47.63 -40.66 3.32
CA ASN A 401 46.93 -41.86 2.87
C ASN A 401 47.75 -42.66 1.83
N SER A 402 48.65 -42.00 1.11
CA SER A 402 49.57 -42.56 0.12
C SER A 402 50.96 -42.85 0.69
N ASP A 403 51.28 -42.27 1.84
CA ASP A 403 52.54 -42.44 2.55
C ASP A 403 52.52 -43.70 3.45
N ALA A 404 53.45 -44.62 3.22
CA ALA A 404 53.63 -45.79 4.07
C ALA A 404 54.19 -45.45 5.47
N PHE A 405 54.91 -44.33 5.61
CA PHE A 405 55.52 -43.85 6.84
C PHE A 405 55.17 -42.37 7.11
N PRO A 406 53.89 -42.04 7.40
CA PRO A 406 53.35 -40.68 7.47
C PRO A 406 53.85 -39.85 8.66
N ASN A 407 54.96 -40.19 9.29
CA ASN A 407 55.60 -39.36 10.31
C ASN A 407 57.14 -39.35 10.15
N ASP A 408 57.66 -39.86 9.04
CA ASP A 408 59.08 -39.90 8.70
C ASP A 408 59.30 -39.32 7.30
N ALA A 409 59.62 -38.03 7.24
CA ALA A 409 59.84 -37.32 5.98
C ALA A 409 61.00 -37.84 5.11
N SER A 410 61.73 -38.87 5.58
CA SER A 410 62.77 -39.54 4.81
C SER A 410 62.33 -40.86 4.18
N GLU A 411 61.13 -41.36 4.46
CA GLU A 411 60.60 -42.63 3.95
C GLU A 411 59.15 -42.47 3.52
N SER A 412 58.80 -42.92 2.31
CA SER A 412 57.39 -42.84 1.85
C SER A 412 56.87 -44.07 1.14
N LYS A 413 57.74 -45.06 0.90
CA LYS A 413 57.41 -46.30 0.21
C LYS A 413 57.93 -47.48 1.00
N ASP A 414 57.13 -48.54 0.96
CA ASP A 414 57.43 -49.85 1.50
C ASP A 414 57.01 -50.85 0.41
N SER A 415 57.93 -51.10 -0.52
CA SER A 415 57.64 -51.78 -1.78
C SER A 415 57.30 -53.26 -1.60
N ASP A 416 57.80 -53.91 -0.56
CA ASP A 416 57.53 -55.31 -0.23
C ASP A 416 56.71 -55.53 1.06
N LYS A 417 56.43 -54.46 1.81
CA LYS A 417 55.56 -54.43 2.99
C LYS A 417 56.16 -55.11 4.21
N ASP A 418 57.48 -55.04 4.38
CA ASP A 418 58.18 -55.59 5.54
C ASP A 418 58.25 -54.62 6.74
N GLY A 419 57.90 -53.34 6.53
CA GLY A 419 57.89 -52.29 7.53
C GLY A 419 59.17 -51.47 7.63
N VAL A 420 60.14 -51.67 6.73
CA VAL A 420 61.32 -50.82 6.53
C VAL A 420 61.11 -50.00 5.25
N GLY A 421 61.36 -48.69 5.31
CA GLY A 421 61.18 -47.84 4.15
C GLY A 421 62.22 -48.09 3.07
N ASP A 422 61.82 -47.99 1.80
CA ASP A 422 62.65 -48.26 0.61
C ASP A 422 64.00 -47.50 0.62
N ASN A 423 64.10 -46.33 1.27
CA ASN A 423 65.37 -45.58 1.32
C ASN A 423 66.36 -46.14 2.37
N SER A 424 65.85 -46.79 3.41
CA SER A 424 66.64 -47.44 4.47
C SER A 424 66.82 -48.94 4.23
N ASP A 425 65.98 -49.55 3.41
CA ASP A 425 66.02 -50.95 3.05
C ASP A 425 67.09 -51.25 1.99
N VAL A 426 68.01 -52.17 2.30
CA VAL A 426 69.02 -52.62 1.33
C VAL A 426 68.43 -53.54 0.26
N PHE A 427 67.32 -54.22 0.55
CA PHE A 427 66.59 -55.10 -0.36
C PHE A 427 65.10 -54.73 -0.48
N PRO A 428 64.73 -53.57 -1.06
CA PRO A 428 63.35 -53.02 -1.06
C PRO A 428 62.25 -53.83 -1.76
N THR A 429 62.54 -55.04 -2.22
CA THR A 429 61.56 -55.91 -2.91
C THR A 429 61.53 -57.33 -2.34
N ASP A 430 62.29 -57.59 -1.28
CA ASP A 430 62.35 -58.87 -0.59
C ASP A 430 61.95 -58.69 0.89
N ALA A 431 60.67 -58.94 1.18
CA ALA A 431 60.12 -58.75 2.52
C ALA A 431 60.73 -59.65 3.61
N SER A 432 61.70 -60.50 3.26
CA SER A 432 62.45 -61.31 4.22
C SER A 432 63.83 -60.77 4.55
N GLU A 433 64.31 -59.70 3.90
CA GLU A 433 65.64 -59.14 4.08
C GLU A 433 65.59 -57.60 4.06
N SER A 434 66.19 -56.94 5.04
CA SER A 434 66.29 -55.47 5.02
C SER A 434 67.66 -54.90 5.37
N LYS A 435 68.61 -55.77 5.72
CA LYS A 435 69.97 -55.40 6.12
C LYS A 435 70.99 -56.28 5.43
N ASP A 436 72.13 -55.67 5.12
CA ASP A 436 73.33 -56.32 4.62
C ASP A 436 74.50 -55.69 5.39
N SER A 437 74.83 -56.33 6.52
CA SER A 437 75.71 -55.76 7.54
C SER A 437 77.18 -55.69 7.08
N ASP A 438 77.61 -56.58 6.17
CA ASP A 438 78.98 -56.61 5.62
C ASP A 438 79.08 -56.19 4.15
N LYS A 439 77.94 -56.01 3.46
CA LYS A 439 77.80 -55.49 2.10
C LYS A 439 78.24 -56.48 1.02
N ASP A 440 78.03 -57.77 1.24
CA ASP A 440 78.34 -58.83 0.28
C ASP A 440 77.20 -59.10 -0.74
N GLY A 441 76.01 -58.53 -0.49
CA GLY A 441 74.82 -58.65 -1.33
C GLY A 441 73.87 -59.80 -0.95
N VAL A 442 74.14 -60.51 0.14
CA VAL A 442 73.22 -61.46 0.78
C VAL A 442 72.63 -60.80 2.03
N GLY A 443 71.31 -60.89 2.20
CA GLY A 443 70.67 -60.28 3.37
C GLY A 443 70.98 -61.03 4.67
N ASP A 444 71.09 -60.27 5.76
CA ASP A 444 71.47 -60.77 7.09
C ASP A 444 70.62 -61.96 7.59
N ASN A 445 69.37 -62.12 7.15
CA ASN A 445 68.51 -63.24 7.59
C ASN A 445 68.82 -64.55 6.84
N SER A 446 69.33 -64.46 5.61
CA SER A 446 69.72 -65.59 4.76
C SER A 446 71.22 -65.89 4.81
N ASP A 447 72.00 -64.94 5.31
CA ASP A 447 73.45 -65.05 5.46
C ASP A 447 73.83 -65.84 6.73
N ALA A 448 74.61 -66.92 6.56
CA ALA A 448 75.14 -67.68 7.68
C ALA A 448 76.24 -66.93 8.46
N PHE A 449 76.90 -65.95 7.83
CA PHE A 449 77.95 -65.10 8.41
C PHE A 449 77.72 -63.60 8.11
N PRO A 450 76.68 -62.94 8.68
CA PRO A 450 76.29 -61.55 8.37
C PRO A 450 77.30 -60.43 8.70
N SER A 451 78.55 -60.75 8.99
CA SER A 451 79.59 -59.79 9.31
C SER A 451 80.92 -60.08 8.59
N ASP A 452 80.93 -61.09 7.72
CA ASP A 452 82.09 -61.51 6.92
C ASP A 452 81.72 -61.54 5.43
N ALA A 453 82.01 -60.44 4.74
CA ALA A 453 81.67 -60.29 3.33
C ALA A 453 82.35 -61.27 2.35
N THR A 454 83.12 -62.23 2.87
CA THR A 454 83.74 -63.31 2.10
C THR A 454 83.05 -64.65 2.26
N GLU A 455 82.05 -64.78 3.13
CA GLU A 455 81.34 -66.03 3.43
C GLU A 455 79.85 -65.78 3.60
N SER A 456 78.99 -66.51 2.88
CA SER A 456 77.52 -66.37 3.05
C SER A 456 76.73 -67.68 3.17
N LYS A 457 77.42 -68.82 3.04
CA LYS A 457 76.80 -70.14 3.13
C LYS A 457 77.60 -71.03 4.07
N ASP A 458 76.86 -71.84 4.81
CA ASP A 458 77.37 -72.93 5.64
C ASP A 458 76.51 -74.16 5.32
N SER A 459 76.93 -74.87 4.28
CA SER A 459 76.13 -75.92 3.63
C SER A 459 75.92 -77.14 4.54
N ASP A 460 76.83 -77.42 5.47
CA ASP A 460 76.74 -78.53 6.42
C ASP A 460 76.53 -78.11 7.89
N LYS A 461 76.56 -76.80 8.17
CA LYS A 461 76.25 -76.17 9.46
C LYS A 461 77.30 -76.42 10.53
N ASP A 462 78.57 -76.50 10.15
CA ASP A 462 79.71 -76.72 11.06
C ASP A 462 80.30 -75.42 11.63
N GLY A 463 79.89 -74.26 11.11
CA GLY A 463 80.35 -72.94 11.52
C GLY A 463 81.57 -72.40 10.76
N VAL A 464 82.04 -73.07 9.70
CA VAL A 464 83.02 -72.56 8.73
C VAL A 464 82.32 -72.30 7.40
N GLY A 465 82.52 -71.12 6.82
CA GLY A 465 81.87 -70.77 5.57
C GLY A 465 82.38 -71.57 4.38
N ASP A 466 81.48 -71.87 3.44
CA ASP A 466 81.72 -72.71 2.26
C ASP A 466 82.94 -72.26 1.42
N ASN A 467 83.32 -70.97 1.42
CA ASN A 467 84.48 -70.50 0.65
C ASN A 467 85.82 -70.77 1.36
N SER A 468 85.80 -70.85 2.69
CA SER A 468 86.95 -71.17 3.55
C SER A 468 87.04 -72.65 3.91
N ASP A 469 85.94 -73.37 3.77
CA ASP A 469 85.83 -74.79 4.04
C ASP A 469 86.37 -75.64 2.86
N ALA A 470 87.33 -76.51 3.17
CA ALA A 470 87.86 -77.47 2.19
C ALA A 470 86.87 -78.61 1.86
N PHE A 471 85.89 -78.88 2.74
CA PHE A 471 84.85 -79.90 2.61
C PHE A 471 83.45 -79.35 2.97
N PRO A 472 82.85 -78.45 2.15
CA PRO A 472 81.58 -77.75 2.44
C PRO A 472 80.29 -78.61 2.52
N SER A 473 80.40 -79.91 2.72
CA SER A 473 79.26 -80.82 2.83
C SER A 473 79.47 -81.90 3.89
N ASP A 474 80.57 -81.81 4.65
CA ASP A 474 80.94 -82.72 5.73
C ASP A 474 81.19 -81.92 7.01
N ALA A 475 80.17 -81.82 7.85
CA ALA A 475 80.22 -81.04 9.09
C ALA A 475 81.25 -81.52 10.13
N THR A 476 82.03 -82.56 9.80
CA THR A 476 83.12 -83.06 10.64
C THR A 476 84.50 -82.70 10.11
N GLU A 477 84.63 -82.01 8.98
CA GLU A 477 85.90 -81.67 8.35
C GLU A 477 85.88 -80.28 7.71
N SER A 478 86.75 -79.37 8.16
CA SER A 478 86.83 -78.03 7.55
C SER A 478 88.20 -77.59 7.05
N LYS A 479 89.24 -78.40 7.27
CA LYS A 479 90.62 -78.09 6.88
C LYS A 479 91.24 -79.25 6.12
N ASP A 480 91.98 -78.90 5.08
CA ASP A 480 92.90 -79.77 4.37
C ASP A 480 94.25 -79.04 4.33
N SER A 481 95.00 -79.17 5.42
CA SER A 481 96.20 -78.36 5.67
C SER A 481 97.32 -78.68 4.68
N ASP A 482 97.31 -79.85 4.04
CA ASP A 482 98.30 -80.26 3.07
C ASP A 482 97.82 -80.37 1.60
N LYS A 483 96.51 -80.18 1.40
CA LYS A 483 95.82 -80.14 0.10
C LYS A 483 95.91 -81.46 -0.65
N ASP A 484 95.66 -82.57 0.05
CA ASP A 484 95.62 -83.93 -0.51
C ASP A 484 94.21 -84.50 -0.72
N GLY A 485 93.17 -83.80 -0.23
CA GLY A 485 91.76 -84.15 -0.39
C GLY A 485 91.17 -85.03 0.71
N VAL A 486 91.89 -85.28 1.82
CA VAL A 486 91.37 -85.89 3.06
C VAL A 486 91.36 -84.84 4.17
N GLY A 487 90.24 -84.71 4.89
CA GLY A 487 90.12 -83.70 5.95
C GLY A 487 91.02 -83.98 7.15
N ASP A 488 91.51 -82.91 7.78
CA ASP A 488 92.49 -82.95 8.87
C ASP A 488 92.03 -83.81 10.08
N ASN A 489 90.72 -83.95 10.34
CA ASN A 489 90.22 -84.78 11.46
C ASN A 489 90.23 -86.29 11.15
N SER A 490 90.18 -86.65 9.87
CA SER A 490 90.19 -88.02 9.35
C SER A 490 91.56 -88.43 8.81
N ASP A 491 92.45 -87.47 8.55
CA ASP A 491 93.81 -87.73 8.10
C ASP A 491 94.73 -88.12 9.27
N ALA A 492 95.49 -89.21 9.09
CA ALA A 492 96.52 -89.63 10.02
C ALA A 492 97.78 -88.74 9.96
N PHE A 493 97.99 -88.00 8.86
CA PHE A 493 99.16 -87.14 8.63
C PHE A 493 98.80 -85.74 8.09
N PRO A 494 97.96 -84.95 8.78
CA PRO A 494 97.27 -83.75 8.27
C PRO A 494 98.18 -82.56 7.89
N MET A 495 99.49 -82.69 7.93
CA MET A 495 100.45 -81.62 7.59
C MET A 495 101.46 -82.09 6.53
N MET A 496 101.30 -83.29 5.99
CA MET A 496 102.28 -83.92 5.11
C MET A 496 101.61 -84.38 3.84
N ARG A 497 101.57 -83.47 2.86
CA ARG A 497 101.01 -83.74 1.54
C ARG A 497 101.53 -85.08 1.09
N GLN A 498 100.66 -86.08 1.03
CA GLN A 498 101.03 -87.44 0.68
C GLN A 498 101.42 -87.45 -0.81
N ASN A 499 102.61 -86.94 -1.11
CA ASN A 499 103.39 -87.37 -2.24
C ASN A 499 103.71 -88.82 -1.92
N LEU A 500 102.77 -89.71 -2.23
CA LEU A 500 102.80 -91.14 -1.95
C LEU A 500 103.90 -91.81 -2.79
N LYS A 501 105.14 -91.47 -2.49
CA LYS A 501 106.36 -92.18 -2.84
C LYS A 501 107.31 -92.01 -1.68
N THR A 502 107.51 -93.12 -0.98
CA THR A 502 108.44 -93.35 0.14
C THR A 502 107.81 -92.94 1.47
N VAL A 503 107.61 -93.81 2.47
CA VAL A 503 108.54 -94.84 2.96
C VAL A 503 107.82 -95.92 3.81
N ILE A 504 108.39 -97.13 3.81
CA ILE A 504 108.39 -98.20 4.84
C ILE A 504 107.23 -99.23 4.87
N LYS A 505 107.51 -100.39 4.27
CA LYS A 505 107.36 -101.67 4.97
C LYS A 505 108.74 -102.33 5.09
N MET A 506 109.36 -102.18 6.26
CA MET A 506 110.17 -103.22 6.89
C MET A 506 109.23 -103.93 7.87
N VAL A 507 108.86 -105.19 7.57
CA VAL A 507 109.10 -106.42 8.36
C VAL A 507 108.83 -107.58 7.42
#